data_AF-A0A497QPB9-F1
#
_entry.id   AF-A0A497QPB9-F1
#
_cell.length_a   1.000
_cell.length_b   1.000
_cell.length_c   1.000
_cell.angle_alpha   90.00
_cell.angle_beta   90.00
_cell.angle_gamma   90.00
#
_symmetry.space_group_name_H-M   'P 1'
#
loop_
_entity.id
_entity.type
_entity.pdbx_description
1 polymer ?
#
loop_
_entity_poly.entity_id
_entity_poly.type
_entity_poly.pdbx_seq_one_letter_code
_entity_poly.pdbx_strand_id
1 'polypeptide(L)'
;MNCSDNSSENIFLEISIQSTTETELSEEELIDKIAMGFYKIYGTQCNVQFFNGKPCIHVEFPSKEAFAKIYERQYSMYVFLFDEFLQENLTISSLFSEWLNKPNHTNEYGTFENYLVLRYRTNCLEIMRQFYEFSAKINKFFGSRIINEELVDGYLRFIHTKEDFEILLLPGNVEEAWEATFKIRGADLDHPLIQKFFATIRKWKSTVWEKEKRD
;
A
#
# COMPACT_ATOMS: atom_id res chain seq x y z
N MET A 1 9.93 38.92 -23.00
CA MET A 1 9.91 37.46 -22.96
C MET A 1 9.00 37.06 -21.82
N ASN A 2 7.73 36.81 -22.11
CA ASN A 2 6.80 36.21 -21.15
C ASN A 2 6.79 34.72 -21.46
N CYS A 3 7.44 33.93 -20.61
CA CYS A 3 7.31 32.48 -20.65
C CYS A 3 5.91 32.13 -20.12
N SER A 4 4.99 31.91 -21.04
CA SER A 4 3.75 31.19 -20.77
C SER A 4 4.06 29.70 -20.71
N ASP A 5 4.55 29.21 -19.56
CA ASP A 5 4.49 27.78 -19.23
C ASP A 5 3.21 27.55 -18.42
N ASN A 6 2.10 27.47 -19.15
CA ASN A 6 0.83 26.95 -18.64
C ASN A 6 0.52 25.65 -19.40
N SER A 7 1.48 24.74 -19.48
CA SER A 7 1.15 23.34 -19.73
C SER A 7 0.65 22.79 -18.40
N SER A 8 -0.67 22.70 -18.26
CA SER A 8 -1.29 21.83 -17.26
C SER A 8 -0.85 20.40 -17.59
N GLU A 9 0.32 19.98 -17.11
CA GLU A 9 0.71 18.58 -17.21
C GLU A 9 -0.35 17.75 -16.49
N ASN A 10 -1.02 16.87 -17.22
CA ASN A 10 -1.96 15.92 -16.64
C ASN A 10 -1.24 15.18 -15.50
N ILE A 11 -1.83 15.18 -14.31
CA ILE A 11 -1.26 14.50 -13.16
C ILE A 11 -1.56 13.03 -13.30
N PHE A 12 -0.54 12.19 -13.16
CA PHE A 12 -0.73 10.77 -13.43
C PHE A 12 0.02 9.86 -12.47
N LEU A 13 -0.44 8.61 -12.39
CA LEU A 13 0.27 7.47 -11.82
C LEU A 13 0.29 6.34 -12.83
N GLU A 14 1.48 5.87 -13.15
CA GLU A 14 1.73 4.67 -13.93
C GLU A 14 2.25 3.56 -13.03
N ILE A 15 1.75 2.34 -13.18
CA ILE A 15 2.23 1.15 -12.45
C ILE A 15 2.50 0.05 -13.47
N SER A 16 3.71 -0.49 -13.46
CA SER A 16 4.14 -1.56 -14.38
C SER A 16 4.95 -2.63 -13.65
N ILE A 17 5.00 -3.83 -14.20
CA ILE A 17 5.84 -4.91 -13.68
C ILE A 17 7.23 -4.80 -14.31
N GLN A 18 8.26 -4.68 -13.47
CA GLN A 18 9.66 -4.74 -13.91
C GLN A 18 10.16 -6.18 -13.97
N SER A 19 9.86 -6.97 -12.95
CA SER A 19 10.18 -8.38 -12.87
C SER A 19 9.23 -9.09 -11.90
N THR A 20 9.03 -10.38 -12.09
CA THR A 20 8.25 -11.25 -11.20
C THR A 20 8.82 -12.66 -11.24
N THR A 21 8.76 -13.38 -10.11
CA THR A 21 9.00 -14.83 -10.06
C THR A 21 7.70 -15.63 -10.19
N GLU A 22 6.56 -14.98 -10.33
CA GLU A 22 5.27 -15.65 -10.54
C GLU A 22 5.26 -16.36 -11.89
N THR A 23 4.79 -17.62 -11.88
CA THR A 23 4.75 -18.51 -13.05
C THR A 23 3.34 -18.98 -13.38
N GLU A 24 2.40 -18.86 -12.43
CA GLU A 24 1.01 -19.30 -12.57
C GLU A 24 0.12 -18.25 -13.24
N LEU A 25 0.50 -16.97 -13.18
CA LEU A 25 -0.25 -15.84 -13.73
C LEU A 25 0.60 -15.11 -14.78
N SER A 26 -0.03 -14.70 -15.87
CA SER A 26 0.57 -13.80 -16.84
C SER A 26 0.77 -12.38 -16.27
N GLU A 27 1.69 -11.59 -16.86
CA GLU A 27 1.88 -10.19 -16.49
C GLU A 27 0.58 -9.37 -16.61
N GLU A 28 -0.27 -9.70 -17.60
CA GLU A 28 -1.57 -9.06 -17.80
C GLU A 28 -2.53 -9.37 -16.65
N GLU A 29 -2.67 -10.65 -16.27
CA GLU A 29 -3.50 -11.04 -15.13
C GLU A 29 -2.99 -10.44 -13.81
N LEU A 30 -1.68 -10.30 -13.65
CA LEU A 30 -1.08 -9.61 -12.49
C LEU A 30 -1.44 -8.13 -12.49
N ILE A 31 -1.30 -7.43 -13.62
CA ILE A 31 -1.69 -6.02 -13.76
C ILE A 31 -3.19 -5.83 -13.50
N ASP A 32 -4.05 -6.71 -14.01
CA ASP A 32 -5.50 -6.66 -13.77
C ASP A 32 -5.83 -6.84 -12.28
N LYS A 33 -5.16 -7.78 -11.61
CA LYS A 33 -5.31 -7.98 -10.16
C LYS A 33 -4.87 -6.74 -9.38
N ILE A 34 -3.75 -6.12 -9.75
CA ILE A 34 -3.26 -4.88 -9.12
C ILE A 34 -4.24 -3.73 -9.38
N ALA A 35 -4.75 -3.58 -10.59
CA ALA A 35 -5.73 -2.55 -10.95
C ALA A 35 -7.03 -2.72 -10.16
N MET A 36 -7.52 -3.95 -10.03
CA MET A 36 -8.67 -4.27 -9.20
C MET A 36 -8.42 -3.95 -7.72
N GLY A 37 -7.24 -4.28 -7.20
CA GLY A 37 -6.84 -3.93 -5.84
C GLY A 37 -6.82 -2.41 -5.62
N PHE A 38 -6.22 -1.68 -6.56
CA PHE A 38 -6.16 -0.22 -6.54
C PHE A 38 -7.57 0.41 -6.51
N TYR A 39 -8.45 -0.03 -7.41
CA TYR A 39 -9.84 0.44 -7.44
C TYR A 39 -10.57 0.15 -6.13
N LYS A 40 -10.41 -1.06 -5.58
CA LYS A 40 -11.05 -1.44 -4.32
C LYS A 40 -10.60 -0.55 -3.16
N ILE A 41 -9.32 -0.21 -3.08
CA ILE A 41 -8.77 0.58 -1.97
C ILE A 41 -9.10 2.06 -2.11
N TYR A 42 -8.94 2.63 -3.31
CA TYR A 42 -9.00 4.07 -3.53
C TYR A 42 -10.29 4.56 -4.21
N GLY A 43 -11.12 3.65 -4.74
CA GLY A 43 -12.31 4.00 -5.52
C GLY A 43 -11.99 4.63 -6.88
N THR A 44 -10.72 4.63 -7.28
CA THR A 44 -10.26 5.27 -8.51
C THR A 44 -10.14 4.25 -9.62
N GLN A 45 -10.90 4.48 -10.71
CA GLN A 45 -10.85 3.63 -11.90
C GLN A 45 -9.46 3.70 -12.55
N CYS A 46 -8.98 2.54 -12.97
CA CYS A 46 -7.67 2.36 -13.58
C CYS A 46 -7.84 2.00 -15.04
N ASN A 47 -7.04 2.60 -15.93
CA ASN A 47 -6.97 2.14 -17.31
C ASN A 47 -5.77 1.19 -17.45
N VAL A 48 -6.02 -0.05 -17.84
CA VAL A 48 -4.95 -0.96 -18.25
C VAL A 48 -4.61 -0.65 -19.71
N GLN A 49 -3.35 -0.33 -19.96
CA GLN A 49 -2.82 0.06 -21.26
C GLN A 49 -1.56 -0.74 -21.55
N PHE A 50 -1.14 -0.76 -22.82
CA PHE A 50 0.12 -1.37 -23.23
C PHE A 50 1.14 -0.30 -23.58
N PHE A 51 2.26 -0.28 -22.85
CA PHE A 51 3.39 0.59 -23.15
C PHE A 51 4.58 -0.27 -23.58
N ASN A 52 5.11 -0.05 -24.78
CA ASN A 52 6.17 -0.87 -25.37
C ASN A 52 5.89 -2.38 -25.33
N GLY A 53 4.63 -2.78 -25.55
CA GLY A 53 4.20 -4.18 -25.54
C GLY A 53 4.07 -4.81 -24.15
N LYS A 54 4.23 -4.04 -23.06
CA LYS A 54 4.00 -4.50 -21.69
C LYS A 54 2.73 -3.90 -21.09
N PRO A 55 1.95 -4.67 -20.33
CA PRO A 55 0.77 -4.14 -19.65
C PRO A 55 1.20 -3.19 -18.52
N CYS A 56 0.48 -2.08 -18.38
CA CYS A 56 0.65 -1.12 -17.30
C CYS A 56 -0.70 -0.50 -16.91
N ILE A 57 -0.80 -0.13 -15.65
CA ILE A 57 -1.89 0.69 -15.12
C ILE A 57 -1.54 2.15 -15.37
N HIS A 58 -2.46 2.92 -15.93
CA HIS A 58 -2.36 4.37 -16.04
C HIS A 58 -3.60 5.01 -15.40
N VAL A 59 -3.37 5.93 -14.47
CA VAL A 59 -4.41 6.68 -13.76
C VAL A 59 -4.13 8.16 -13.92
N GLU A 60 -5.08 8.90 -14.45
CA GLU A 60 -5.04 10.37 -14.49
C GLU A 60 -5.81 10.94 -13.30
N PHE A 61 -5.28 12.03 -12.75
CA PHE A 61 -5.88 12.75 -11.63
C PHE A 61 -6.21 14.18 -12.05
N PRO A 62 -7.36 14.72 -11.60
CA PRO A 62 -7.78 16.07 -11.97
C PRO A 62 -6.95 17.17 -11.28
N SER A 63 -6.27 16.85 -10.17
CA SER A 63 -5.46 17.81 -9.42
C SER A 63 -4.44 17.11 -8.51
N LYS A 64 -3.48 17.87 -7.98
CA LYS A 64 -2.46 17.36 -7.04
C LYS A 64 -3.11 16.90 -5.74
N GLU A 65 -4.17 17.59 -5.33
CA GLU A 65 -4.97 17.25 -4.15
C GLU A 65 -5.71 15.92 -4.35
N ALA A 66 -6.27 15.69 -5.54
CA ALA A 66 -6.89 14.40 -5.86
C ALA A 66 -5.87 13.25 -5.86
N PHE A 67 -4.65 13.51 -6.35
CA PHE A 67 -3.54 12.57 -6.26
C PHE A 67 -3.11 12.33 -4.79
N ALA A 68 -2.98 13.38 -3.97
CA ALA A 68 -2.58 13.25 -2.57
C ALA A 68 -3.59 12.45 -1.72
N LYS A 69 -4.89 12.62 -1.99
CA LYS A 69 -5.98 11.95 -1.26
C LYS A 69 -5.86 10.42 -1.23
N ILE A 70 -5.29 9.80 -2.27
CA ILE A 70 -5.12 8.33 -2.28
C ILE A 70 -4.18 7.88 -1.15
N TYR A 71 -3.19 8.69 -0.80
CA TYR A 71 -2.23 8.37 0.27
C TYR A 71 -2.68 8.86 1.66
N GLU A 72 -3.38 10.00 1.72
CA GLU A 72 -3.85 10.60 2.98
C GLU A 72 -4.75 9.67 3.79
N ARG A 73 -5.60 8.89 3.11
CA ARG A 73 -6.53 7.98 3.79
C ARG A 73 -5.79 6.94 4.63
N GLN A 74 -4.80 6.26 4.03
CA GLN A 74 -3.99 5.27 4.74
C GLN A 74 -3.15 5.92 5.84
N TYR A 75 -2.55 7.08 5.55
CA TYR A 75 -1.77 7.84 6.52
C TYR A 75 -2.59 8.18 7.77
N SER A 76 -3.79 8.77 7.59
CA SER A 76 -4.65 9.17 8.71
C SER A 76 -5.09 7.99 9.59
N MET A 77 -5.35 6.83 8.98
CA MET A 77 -5.69 5.61 9.69
C MET A 77 -4.54 5.17 10.60
N TYR A 78 -3.32 5.11 10.05
CA TYR A 78 -2.16 4.70 10.82
C TYR A 78 -1.87 5.67 11.96
N VAL A 79 -1.89 6.98 11.71
CA VAL A 79 -1.71 8.00 12.76
C VAL A 79 -2.73 7.78 13.89
N PHE A 80 -4.02 7.66 13.55
CA PHE A 80 -5.07 7.40 14.54
C PHE A 80 -4.83 6.11 15.33
N LEU A 81 -4.42 5.04 14.66
CA LEU A 81 -4.10 3.77 15.30
C LEU A 81 -2.94 3.90 16.30
N PHE A 82 -1.85 4.54 15.91
CA PHE A 82 -0.69 4.73 16.80
C PHE A 82 -1.03 5.61 18.00
N ASP A 83 -1.78 6.68 17.80
CA ASP A 83 -2.20 7.58 18.87
C ASP A 83 -3.04 6.85 19.93
N GLU A 84 -4.02 6.05 19.51
CA GLU A 84 -4.88 5.30 20.43
C GLU A 84 -4.10 4.24 21.21
N PHE A 85 -3.19 3.52 20.55
CA PHE A 85 -2.35 2.54 21.24
C PHE A 85 -1.37 3.19 22.22
N LEU A 86 -0.80 4.35 21.85
CA LEU A 86 0.07 5.13 22.73
C LEU A 86 -0.68 5.63 23.97
N GLN A 87 -1.90 6.15 23.80
CA GLN A 87 -2.75 6.63 24.91
C GLN A 87 -3.10 5.52 25.90
N GLU A 88 -3.21 4.28 25.44
CA GLU A 88 -3.53 3.11 26.26
C GLU A 88 -2.29 2.39 26.82
N ASN A 89 -1.08 2.96 26.64
CA ASN A 89 0.20 2.33 26.99
C ASN A 89 0.36 0.93 26.38
N LEU A 90 -0.25 0.68 25.22
CA LEU A 90 -0.14 -0.57 24.49
C LEU A 90 1.01 -0.48 23.49
N THR A 91 1.76 -1.56 23.34
CA THR A 91 2.84 -1.62 22.36
C THR A 91 2.38 -2.47 21.18
N ILE A 92 2.10 -1.86 20.02
CA ILE A 92 1.72 -2.62 18.82
C ILE A 92 2.83 -3.62 18.42
N SER A 93 4.09 -3.35 18.75
CA SER A 93 5.16 -4.30 18.43
C SER A 93 5.00 -5.65 19.14
N SER A 94 4.30 -5.74 20.28
CA SER A 94 4.07 -7.02 20.95
C SER A 94 3.10 -7.93 20.19
N LEU A 95 2.18 -7.35 19.41
CA LEU A 95 1.34 -8.12 18.48
C LEU A 95 2.21 -8.87 17.47
N PHE A 96 3.20 -8.19 16.89
CA PHE A 96 3.94 -8.70 15.74
C PHE A 96 5.28 -9.35 16.11
N SER A 97 5.84 -9.09 17.30
CA SER A 97 7.11 -9.69 17.75
C SER A 97 7.01 -11.18 18.03
N GLU A 98 5.86 -11.68 18.49
CA GLU A 98 5.65 -13.14 18.63
C GLU A 98 5.60 -13.83 17.26
N TRP A 99 5.25 -13.11 16.20
CA TRP A 99 5.03 -13.67 14.86
C TRP A 99 6.28 -13.57 13.98
N LEU A 100 7.05 -12.48 14.08
CA LEU A 100 8.36 -12.31 13.44
C LEU A 100 9.38 -13.38 13.86
N ASN A 101 9.15 -14.05 14.99
CA ASN A 101 10.02 -15.08 15.55
C ASN A 101 9.59 -16.52 15.18
N LYS A 102 8.55 -16.74 14.36
CA LYS A 102 8.23 -18.09 13.86
C LYS A 102 9.39 -18.61 12.98
N PRO A 103 9.73 -19.91 13.03
CA PRO A 103 10.90 -20.49 12.35
C PRO A 103 10.88 -20.39 10.82
N ASN A 104 9.74 -20.06 10.19
CA ASN A 104 9.65 -19.79 8.75
C ASN A 104 9.92 -18.31 8.40
N HIS A 105 10.05 -17.44 9.40
CA HIS A 105 10.44 -16.03 9.24
C HIS A 105 11.90 -15.78 9.65
N THR A 106 12.66 -16.82 9.98
CA THR A 106 14.06 -16.71 10.41
C THR A 106 14.90 -15.96 9.37
N ASN A 107 15.60 -14.97 9.90
CA ASN A 107 16.57 -14.10 9.24
C ASN A 107 17.78 -14.87 8.70
N GLU A 108 17.63 -15.61 7.61
CA GLU A 108 18.79 -15.84 6.76
C GLU A 108 18.90 -14.66 5.80
N TYR A 109 19.98 -13.89 5.94
CA TYR A 109 20.47 -12.92 4.97
C TYR A 109 20.94 -13.62 3.68
N GLY A 110 20.14 -14.58 3.18
CA GLY A 110 20.25 -15.12 1.85
C GLY A 110 19.68 -14.13 0.85
N THR A 111 20.19 -14.18 -0.37
CA THR A 111 19.71 -13.38 -1.51
C THR A 111 18.21 -13.61 -1.69
N PHE A 112 17.37 -12.72 -1.15
CA PHE A 112 15.94 -12.73 -1.40
C PHE A 112 15.73 -12.41 -2.88
N GLU A 113 15.32 -13.41 -3.66
CA GLU A 113 14.77 -13.17 -4.98
C GLU A 113 13.43 -12.45 -4.77
N ASN A 114 13.27 -11.26 -5.38
CA ASN A 114 12.05 -10.47 -5.23
C ASN A 114 10.89 -11.19 -5.93
N TYR A 115 9.83 -11.52 -5.19
CA TYR A 115 8.64 -12.12 -5.79
C TYR A 115 8.05 -11.23 -6.89
N LEU A 116 7.93 -9.92 -6.64
CA LEU A 116 7.43 -8.95 -7.61
C LEU A 116 8.13 -7.61 -7.46
N VAL A 117 8.57 -7.02 -8.56
CA VAL A 117 9.11 -5.65 -8.62
C VAL A 117 8.18 -4.80 -9.47
N LEU A 118 7.56 -3.81 -8.83
CA LEU A 118 6.68 -2.85 -9.48
C LEU A 118 7.44 -1.55 -9.73
N ARG A 119 7.32 -0.98 -10.93
CA ARG A 119 7.73 0.40 -11.20
C ARG A 119 6.52 1.30 -11.16
N TYR A 120 6.62 2.32 -10.33
CA TYR A 120 5.68 3.41 -10.27
C TYR A 120 6.31 4.63 -10.93
N ARG A 121 5.58 5.30 -11.82
CA ARG A 121 6.02 6.52 -12.51
C ARG A 121 4.97 7.61 -12.38
N THR A 122 5.40 8.84 -12.14
CA THR A 122 4.50 9.98 -11.89
C THR A 122 5.23 11.31 -12.11
N ASN A 123 4.48 12.37 -12.40
CA ASN A 123 4.95 13.75 -12.34
C ASN A 123 4.68 14.44 -10.99
N CYS A 124 4.21 13.70 -9.98
CA CYS A 124 3.94 14.18 -8.61
C CYS A 124 4.76 13.41 -7.56
N LEU A 125 6.03 13.12 -7.89
CA LEU A 125 6.93 12.34 -7.03
C LEU A 125 7.06 12.95 -5.63
N GLU A 126 7.07 14.29 -5.52
CA GLU A 126 7.17 15.00 -4.25
C GLU A 126 6.02 14.68 -3.28
N ILE A 127 4.81 14.44 -3.78
CA ILE A 127 3.66 14.06 -2.96
C ILE A 127 3.88 12.63 -2.46
N MET A 128 4.28 11.73 -3.36
CA MET A 128 4.57 10.34 -2.99
C MET A 128 5.67 10.23 -1.92
N ARG A 129 6.71 11.07 -2.00
CA ARG A 129 7.80 11.14 -1.01
C ARG A 129 7.30 11.28 0.42
N GLN A 130 6.33 12.15 0.63
CA GLN A 130 5.78 12.43 1.97
C GLN A 130 5.12 11.19 2.60
N PHE A 131 4.53 10.32 1.79
CA PHE A 131 3.77 9.17 2.28
C PHE A 131 4.55 7.85 2.23
N TYR A 132 5.48 7.65 1.30
CA TYR A 132 6.17 6.36 1.20
C TYR A 132 7.14 6.16 2.37
N GLU A 133 7.82 7.19 2.87
CA GLU A 133 8.75 7.02 4.00
C GLU A 133 8.01 6.54 5.25
N PHE A 134 6.84 7.14 5.50
CA PHE A 134 5.95 6.71 6.56
C PHE A 134 5.48 5.28 6.30
N SER A 135 4.93 5.00 5.12
CA SER A 135 4.42 3.68 4.75
C SER A 135 5.51 2.59 4.83
N ALA A 136 6.76 2.90 4.49
CA ALA A 136 7.89 1.98 4.60
C ALA A 136 8.21 1.67 6.07
N LYS A 137 8.19 2.68 6.95
CA LYS A 137 8.34 2.48 8.41
C LYS A 137 7.20 1.62 8.95
N ILE A 138 5.98 1.86 8.49
CA ILE A 138 4.79 1.08 8.87
C ILE A 138 4.88 -0.37 8.39
N ASN A 139 5.22 -0.60 7.12
CA ASN A 139 5.39 -1.94 6.56
C ASN A 139 6.46 -2.71 7.33
N LYS A 140 7.61 -2.08 7.60
CA LYS A 140 8.68 -2.68 8.40
C LYS A 140 8.19 -3.01 9.82
N PHE A 141 7.43 -2.12 10.44
CA PHE A 141 6.89 -2.30 11.77
C PHE A 141 5.90 -3.48 11.83
N PHE A 142 5.09 -3.66 10.79
CA PHE A 142 4.21 -4.81 10.63
C PHE A 142 4.90 -6.05 10.07
N GLY A 143 6.21 -6.04 9.84
CA GLY A 143 6.96 -7.21 9.35
C GLY A 143 6.83 -7.48 7.85
N SER A 144 6.20 -6.60 7.07
CA SER A 144 6.24 -6.67 5.61
C SER A 144 7.63 -6.36 5.09
N ARG A 145 8.07 -7.13 4.09
CA ARG A 145 9.37 -6.98 3.43
C ARG A 145 9.18 -6.25 2.10
N ILE A 146 8.70 -5.02 2.22
CA ILE A 146 8.49 -4.12 1.09
C ILE A 146 9.54 -3.02 1.15
N ILE A 147 10.35 -2.91 0.09
CA ILE A 147 11.36 -1.87 -0.06
C ILE A 147 10.91 -0.94 -1.20
N ASN A 148 11.08 0.37 -1.02
CA ASN A 148 10.90 1.35 -2.08
C ASN A 148 12.25 2.00 -2.38
N GLU A 149 12.64 2.06 -3.66
CA GLU A 149 13.83 2.76 -4.15
C GLU A 149 13.41 3.88 -5.10
N GLU A 150 13.79 5.11 -4.78
CA GLU A 150 13.42 6.28 -5.55
C GLU A 150 14.16 6.36 -6.89
N LEU A 151 13.43 6.76 -7.94
CA LEU A 151 13.94 7.09 -9.26
C LEU A 151 13.65 8.56 -9.59
N VAL A 152 14.25 9.08 -10.66
CA VAL A 152 14.03 10.48 -11.11
C VAL A 152 12.56 10.76 -11.41
N ASP A 153 11.83 9.78 -11.94
CA ASP A 153 10.44 9.92 -12.39
C ASP A 153 9.44 9.07 -11.59
N GLY A 154 9.83 8.56 -10.41
CA GLY A 154 9.02 7.59 -9.69
C GLY A 154 9.79 6.77 -8.66
N TYR A 155 9.46 5.49 -8.54
CA TYR A 155 10.17 4.55 -7.65
C TYR A 155 9.97 3.10 -8.10
N LEU A 156 10.86 2.22 -7.63
CA LEU A 156 10.70 0.78 -7.65
C LEU A 156 10.18 0.31 -6.30
N ARG A 157 9.17 -0.54 -6.31
CA ARG A 157 8.64 -1.24 -5.12
C ARG A 157 8.98 -2.72 -5.23
N PHE A 158 9.82 -3.17 -4.33
CA PHE A 158 10.24 -4.56 -4.21
C PHE A 158 9.33 -5.26 -3.20
N ILE A 159 8.60 -6.28 -3.67
CA ILE A 159 7.76 -7.16 -2.88
C ILE A 159 8.51 -8.49 -2.77
N HIS A 160 9.03 -8.79 -1.58
CA HIS A 160 9.94 -9.93 -1.42
C HIS A 160 9.23 -11.29 -1.33
N THR A 161 7.99 -11.34 -0.84
CA THR A 161 7.29 -12.61 -0.59
C THR A 161 5.96 -12.68 -1.34
N LYS A 162 5.55 -13.92 -1.70
CA LYS A 162 4.21 -14.18 -2.24
C LYS A 162 3.11 -13.73 -1.26
N GLU A 163 3.33 -13.91 0.04
CA GLU A 163 2.41 -13.43 1.09
C GLU A 163 2.19 -11.91 1.03
N ASP A 164 3.26 -11.11 0.91
CA ASP A 164 3.15 -9.65 0.81
C ASP A 164 2.45 -9.22 -0.50
N PHE A 165 2.59 -10.01 -1.57
CA PHE A 165 1.82 -9.81 -2.80
C PHE A 165 0.34 -10.14 -2.62
N GLU A 166 0.00 -11.27 -2.00
CA GLU A 166 -1.39 -11.64 -1.72
C GLU A 166 -2.07 -10.60 -0.82
N ILE A 167 -1.33 -10.05 0.14
CA ILE A 167 -1.77 -8.94 0.99
C ILE A 167 -2.08 -7.68 0.18
N LEU A 168 -1.27 -7.36 -0.85
CA LEU A 168 -1.53 -6.23 -1.77
C LEU A 168 -2.88 -6.37 -2.50
N LEU A 169 -3.34 -7.60 -2.73
CA LEU A 169 -4.56 -7.90 -3.50
C LEU A 169 -5.83 -8.00 -2.64
N LEU A 170 -5.72 -7.77 -1.34
CA LEU A 170 -6.82 -7.90 -0.39
C LEU A 170 -7.96 -6.90 -0.65
N PRO A 171 -9.19 -7.20 -0.18
CA PRO A 171 -10.38 -6.41 -0.45
C PRO A 171 -10.26 -4.94 0.00
N GLY A 172 -11.10 -4.09 -0.60
CA GLY A 172 -11.08 -2.62 -0.42
C GLY A 172 -11.55 -2.12 0.94
N ASN A 173 -12.22 -2.97 1.73
CA ASN A 173 -12.56 -2.64 3.09
C ASN A 173 -11.32 -2.84 3.97
N VAL A 174 -10.80 -1.73 4.49
CA VAL A 174 -9.64 -1.68 5.41
C VAL A 174 -9.68 -2.76 6.50
N GLU A 175 -10.84 -2.98 7.11
CA GLU A 175 -10.98 -3.96 8.19
C GLU A 175 -10.89 -5.40 7.67
N GLU A 176 -11.56 -5.71 6.56
CA GLU A 176 -11.48 -7.02 5.92
C GLU A 176 -10.06 -7.29 5.41
N ALA A 177 -9.36 -6.26 4.90
CA ALA A 177 -7.97 -6.36 4.48
C ALA A 177 -7.05 -6.69 5.67
N TRP A 178 -7.26 -6.05 6.81
CA TRP A 178 -6.50 -6.39 8.02
C TRP A 178 -6.84 -7.77 8.56
N GLU A 179 -8.11 -8.17 8.56
CA GLU A 179 -8.54 -9.52 8.95
C GLU A 179 -7.91 -10.59 8.07
N ALA A 180 -7.93 -10.40 6.76
CA ALA A 180 -7.29 -11.30 5.82
C ALA A 180 -5.77 -11.29 5.99
N THR A 181 -5.15 -10.14 6.25
CA THR A 181 -3.71 -10.04 6.56
C THR A 181 -3.35 -10.85 7.80
N PHE A 182 -4.11 -10.71 8.88
CA PHE A 182 -3.92 -11.48 10.11
C PHE A 182 -4.13 -12.99 9.86
N LYS A 183 -5.14 -13.38 9.08
CA LYS A 183 -5.40 -14.78 8.70
C LYS A 183 -4.28 -15.38 7.86
N ILE A 184 -3.83 -14.70 6.81
CA ILE A 184 -2.71 -15.12 5.94
C ILE A 184 -1.45 -15.36 6.79
N ARG A 185 -1.23 -14.50 7.78
CA ARG A 185 -0.07 -14.59 8.69
C ARG A 185 -0.29 -15.55 9.88
N GLY A 186 -1.42 -16.24 9.92
CA GLY A 186 -1.75 -17.23 10.94
C GLY A 186 -1.81 -16.64 12.36
N ALA A 187 -2.39 -15.44 12.49
CA ALA A 187 -2.66 -14.81 13.78
C ALA A 187 -4.01 -15.25 14.35
N ASP A 188 -4.10 -15.31 15.68
CA ASP A 188 -5.35 -15.56 16.39
C ASP A 188 -6.18 -14.28 16.44
N LEU A 189 -7.29 -14.26 15.68
CA LEU A 189 -8.16 -13.10 15.63
C LEU A 189 -8.83 -12.80 16.98
N ASP A 190 -8.95 -13.78 17.88
CA ASP A 190 -9.53 -13.59 19.21
C ASP A 190 -8.54 -12.97 20.20
N HIS A 191 -7.28 -12.75 19.80
CA HIS A 191 -6.28 -12.11 20.63
C HIS A 191 -6.73 -10.70 21.07
N PRO A 192 -6.67 -10.34 22.37
CA PRO A 192 -7.21 -9.06 22.87
C PRO A 192 -6.67 -7.82 22.16
N LEU A 193 -5.38 -7.82 21.83
CA LEU A 193 -4.76 -6.70 21.10
C LEU A 193 -5.22 -6.63 19.62
N ILE A 194 -5.57 -7.75 18.98
CA ILE A 194 -6.12 -7.76 17.62
C ILE A 194 -7.56 -7.25 17.65
N GLN A 195 -8.35 -7.71 18.61
CA GLN A 195 -9.71 -7.19 18.84
C GLN A 195 -9.70 -5.68 19.11
N LYS A 196 -8.72 -5.20 19.89
CA LYS A 196 -8.51 -3.77 20.12
C LYS A 196 -8.14 -3.03 18.83
N PHE A 197 -7.21 -3.57 18.05
CA PHE A 197 -6.83 -3.02 16.75
C PHE A 197 -8.05 -2.82 15.84
N PHE A 198 -8.93 -3.82 15.73
CA PHE A 198 -10.17 -3.70 14.95
C PHE A 198 -11.15 -2.69 15.54
N ALA A 199 -11.30 -2.63 16.87
CA ALA A 199 -12.11 -1.61 17.51
C ALA A 199 -11.62 -0.19 17.17
N THR A 200 -10.31 0.02 17.14
CA THR A 200 -9.69 1.30 16.76
C THR A 200 -9.94 1.63 15.29
N ILE A 201 -9.81 0.66 14.37
CA ILE A 201 -10.16 0.86 12.96
C ILE A 201 -11.62 1.26 12.79
N ARG A 202 -12.54 0.62 13.50
CA ARG A 202 -13.98 0.95 13.46
C ARG A 202 -14.24 2.38 13.95
N LYS A 203 -13.56 2.80 15.04
CA LYS A 203 -13.62 4.16 15.58
C LYS A 203 -13.06 5.20 14.60
N TRP A 204 -11.95 4.89 13.92
CA TRP A 204 -11.41 5.74 12.87
C TRP A 204 -12.40 5.91 11.71
N LYS A 205 -12.95 4.79 11.22
CA LYS A 205 -13.96 4.79 10.13
C LYS A 205 -15.15 5.67 10.48
N SER A 206 -15.72 5.57 11.68
CA SER A 206 -16.85 6.42 12.08
C SER A 206 -16.48 7.91 12.10
N THR A 207 -15.25 8.24 12.51
CA THR A 207 -14.77 9.62 12.59
C THR A 207 -14.52 10.24 11.20
N VAL A 208 -13.98 9.47 10.26
CA VAL A 208 -13.72 9.91 8.88
C VAL A 208 -15.00 9.96 8.04
N TRP A 209 -15.85 8.93 8.13
CA TRP A 209 -17.11 8.85 7.40
C TRP A 209 -18.10 9.95 7.79
N GLU A 210 -18.08 10.41 9.04
CA GLU A 210 -18.88 11.55 9.49
C GLU A 210 -18.39 12.89 8.93
N LYS A 211 -17.10 13.02 8.58
CA LYS A 211 -16.54 14.21 7.92
C LYS A 211 -16.84 14.20 6.41
N GLU A 212 -16.63 13.08 5.74
CA GLU A 212 -16.88 12.94 4.29
C GLU A 212 -18.35 13.11 3.88
N LYS A 213 -19.30 13.00 4.82
CA LYS A 213 -20.74 13.28 4.58
C LYS A 213 -21.14 14.75 4.80
N ARG A 214 -20.28 15.56 5.41
CA ARG A 214 -20.56 16.97 5.73
C ARG A 214 -19.95 17.93 4.69
N ASP A 215 -19.00 17.44 3.90
CA ASP A 215 -18.36 18.14 2.77
C ASP A 215 -18.98 17.69 1.44
#